data_AF-A0A1J4X5T5-F1
#
_entry.id   AF-A0A1J4X5T5-F1
#
_cell.length_a   1.000
_cell.length_b   1.000
_cell.length_c   1.000
_cell.angle_alpha   90.00
_cell.angle_beta   90.00
_cell.angle_gamma   90.00
#
_symmetry.space_group_name_H-M   'P 1'
#
loop_
_entity.id
_entity.type
_entity.pdbx_description
1 polymer ?
#
loop_
_entity_poly.entity_id
_entity_poly.type
_entity_poly.pdbx_seq_one_letter_code
_entity_poly.pdbx_strand_id
1 'polypeptide(L)'
;MDLKVAKVLPGGNPTIIVETAVAPAERANVATVLMSNNYLCAEQVGFLVPPHNPQKVDMRLEMMGGELCINALRSAAALLYSKNQSKPLIRLESSGFNGAFECLNEMRDATLVTDIRLNIPLVIDQNDDSVTVTLDGITHLVRKVEQLPTDSEAKDQFRSSMQANAQLDSIPACGFMPYVETEDHITLKPLVYVRDTESIIFETGCGSGSIAVALAKFNGKTQHISILQPSGELYVVDVNKTESHAVSVRLSSHVSIIATGVVSIPSALL
;
A
#
# COMPACT_ATOMS: atom_id res chain seq x y z
N MET A 1 7.01 11.58 24.84
CA MET A 1 7.29 10.23 24.33
C MET A 1 8.33 10.35 23.23
N ASP A 2 9.47 9.68 23.36
CA ASP A 2 10.52 9.67 22.33
C ASP A 2 10.39 8.42 21.47
N LEU A 3 10.34 8.60 20.15
CA LEU A 3 10.10 7.53 19.18
C LEU A 3 11.23 7.46 18.17
N LYS A 4 11.90 6.32 18.09
CA LYS A 4 12.75 5.97 16.96
C LYS A 4 11.90 5.69 15.73
N VAL A 5 12.10 6.46 14.66
CA VAL A 5 11.30 6.42 13.44
C VAL A 5 12.18 6.45 12.19
N ALA A 6 11.62 5.97 11.08
CA ALA A 6 12.14 6.18 9.74
C ALA A 6 11.04 6.78 8.85
N LYS A 7 11.39 7.79 8.03
CA LYS A 7 10.55 8.26 6.93
C LYS A 7 11.02 7.63 5.64
N VAL A 8 10.13 6.90 4.99
CA VAL A 8 10.42 6.09 3.80
C VAL A 8 9.44 6.47 2.68
N LEU A 9 9.92 6.51 1.44
CA LEU A 9 9.12 6.75 0.23
C LEU A 9 9.15 5.49 -0.66
N PRO A 10 8.31 4.48 -0.41
CA PRO A 10 8.08 3.36 -1.32
C PRO A 10 7.39 3.85 -2.59
N GLY A 11 8.16 4.10 -3.65
CA GLY A 11 7.63 4.65 -4.89
C GLY A 11 6.87 5.97 -4.67
N GLY A 12 7.43 6.82 -3.82
CA GLY A 12 6.94 8.18 -3.58
C GLY A 12 5.81 8.33 -2.56
N ASN A 13 5.25 7.24 -2.01
CA ASN A 13 4.20 7.30 -0.98
C ASN A 13 4.79 7.49 0.43
N PRO A 14 4.68 8.68 1.07
CA PRO A 14 5.37 8.93 2.33
C PRO A 14 4.84 8.10 3.50
N THR A 15 5.69 7.20 3.99
CA THR A 15 5.36 6.27 5.06
C THR A 15 6.31 6.43 6.24
N ILE A 16 5.77 6.51 7.46
CA ILE A 16 6.57 6.47 8.69
C ILE A 16 6.59 5.05 9.26
N ILE A 17 7.78 4.53 9.55
CA ILE A 17 7.96 3.28 10.26
C ILE A 17 8.46 3.59 11.66
N VAL A 18 7.68 3.23 12.67
CA VAL A 18 8.02 3.41 14.10
C VAL A 18 8.67 2.13 14.60
N GLU A 19 9.90 2.23 15.08
CA GLU A 19 10.66 1.10 15.64
C GLU A 19 10.50 0.97 17.15
N THR A 20 10.16 2.08 17.82
CA THR A 20 9.92 2.07 19.27
C THR A 20 8.59 1.38 19.56
N ALA A 21 8.58 0.51 20.57
CA ALA A 21 7.35 -0.16 20.98
C ALA A 21 6.34 0.88 21.50
N VAL A 22 5.15 0.89 20.89
CA VAL A 22 4.01 1.74 21.27
C VAL A 22 2.84 0.84 21.60
N ALA A 23 2.16 1.10 22.72
CA ALA A 23 1.01 0.31 23.13
C ALA A 23 -0.12 0.42 22.09
N PRO A 24 -0.88 -0.66 21.80
CA PRO A 24 -1.92 -0.63 20.78
C PRO A 24 -2.91 0.54 20.93
N ALA A 25 -3.29 0.89 22.16
CA ALA A 25 -4.22 1.98 22.45
C ALA A 25 -3.67 3.39 22.10
N GLU A 26 -2.35 3.56 22.00
CA GLU A 26 -1.72 4.85 21.73
C GLU A 26 -1.38 5.05 20.24
N ARG A 27 -1.37 3.98 19.44
CA ARG A 27 -0.88 4.00 18.06
C ARG A 27 -1.64 4.96 17.16
N ALA A 28 -2.96 5.04 17.29
CA ALA A 28 -3.78 5.94 16.48
C ALA A 28 -3.45 7.42 16.75
N ASN A 29 -3.31 7.81 18.01
CA ASN A 29 -2.95 9.19 18.39
C ASN A 29 -1.52 9.52 17.96
N VAL A 30 -0.57 8.60 18.20
CA VAL A 30 0.82 8.74 17.73
C VAL A 30 0.88 8.91 16.22
N ALA A 31 0.17 8.06 15.46
CA ALA A 31 0.15 8.14 14.01
C ALA A 31 -0.41 9.48 13.51
N THR A 32 -1.52 9.93 14.10
CA THR A 32 -2.14 11.23 13.79
C THR A 32 -1.14 12.38 13.96
N VAL A 33 -0.38 12.39 15.06
CA VAL A 33 0.65 13.42 15.28
C VAL A 33 1.76 13.31 14.23
N LEU A 34 2.33 12.13 14.03
CA LEU A 34 3.46 11.92 13.11
C LEU A 34 3.12 12.30 11.67
N MET A 35 1.91 11.99 11.20
CA MET A 35 1.45 12.33 9.84
C MET A 35 1.21 13.82 9.63
N SER A 36 0.94 14.58 10.69
CA SER A 36 0.61 15.99 10.57
C SER A 36 1.72 16.80 9.87
N ASN A 37 1.31 17.85 9.15
CA ASN A 37 2.23 18.74 8.43
C ASN A 37 3.28 19.40 9.33
N ASN A 38 2.97 19.57 10.63
CA ASN A 38 3.86 20.18 11.61
C ASN A 38 4.86 19.19 12.24
N TYR A 39 4.78 17.90 11.89
CA TYR A 39 5.71 16.86 12.33
C TYR A 39 6.44 16.26 11.14
N LEU A 40 6.10 15.04 10.74
CA LEU A 40 6.85 14.33 9.70
C LEU A 40 6.19 14.40 8.35
N CYS A 41 4.95 14.89 8.24
CA CYS A 41 4.20 15.05 6.99
C CYS A 41 4.23 13.76 6.13
N ALA A 42 3.34 12.84 6.46
CA ALA A 42 3.27 11.52 5.84
C ALA A 42 1.82 11.09 5.60
N GLU A 43 1.63 10.11 4.72
CA GLU A 43 0.32 9.55 4.39
C GLU A 43 -0.06 8.39 5.32
N GLN A 44 0.94 7.64 5.81
CA GLN A 44 0.72 6.41 6.57
C GLN A 44 1.77 6.21 7.67
N VAL A 45 1.38 5.47 8.72
CA VAL A 45 2.28 5.07 9.81
C VAL A 45 2.11 3.58 10.11
N GLY A 46 3.23 2.86 10.16
CA GLY A 46 3.29 1.47 10.60
C GLY A 46 4.24 1.30 11.80
N PHE A 47 3.87 0.42 12.73
CA PHE A 47 4.60 0.15 13.96
C PHE A 47 5.23 -1.25 13.88
N LEU A 48 6.55 -1.35 14.01
CA LEU A 48 7.22 -2.63 14.07
C LEU A 48 6.99 -3.28 15.44
N VAL A 49 6.52 -4.52 15.43
CA VAL A 49 6.27 -5.32 16.64
C VAL A 49 6.80 -6.74 16.44
N PRO A 50 7.11 -7.47 17.53
CA PRO A 50 7.48 -8.89 17.43
C PRO A 50 6.46 -9.69 16.60
N PRO A 51 6.93 -10.56 15.68
CA PRO A 51 6.02 -11.38 14.88
C PRO A 51 5.41 -12.51 15.73
N HIS A 52 4.30 -13.08 15.25
CA HIS A 52 3.69 -14.23 15.92
C HIS A 52 4.59 -15.47 15.91
N ASN A 53 5.35 -15.68 14.83
CA ASN A 53 6.33 -16.76 14.73
C ASN A 53 7.74 -16.24 14.35
N PRO A 54 8.57 -15.88 15.34
CA PRO A 54 9.93 -15.37 15.11
C PRO A 54 10.90 -16.34 14.42
N GLN A 55 10.57 -17.63 14.30
CA GLN A 55 11.41 -18.59 13.57
C GLN A 55 11.21 -18.52 12.05
N LYS A 56 10.08 -17.96 11.60
CA LYS A 56 9.68 -17.94 10.18
C LYS A 56 9.54 -16.54 9.62
N VAL A 57 9.25 -15.56 10.47
CA VAL A 57 8.96 -14.18 10.12
C VAL A 57 9.94 -13.28 10.84
N ASP A 58 10.44 -12.26 10.15
CA ASP A 58 11.46 -11.35 10.66
C ASP A 58 10.86 -10.27 11.55
N MET A 59 9.73 -9.72 11.14
CA MET A 59 9.02 -8.71 11.89
C MET A 59 7.54 -8.68 11.54
N ARG A 60 6.72 -8.12 12.42
CA ARG A 60 5.32 -7.79 12.11
C ARG A 60 5.16 -6.28 12.06
N LEU A 61 4.37 -5.82 11.09
CA LEU A 61 3.98 -4.44 10.94
C LEU A 61 2.52 -4.27 11.35
N GLU A 62 2.27 -3.42 12.33
CA GLU A 62 0.92 -3.03 12.74
C GLU A 62 0.62 -1.64 12.19
N MET A 63 -0.37 -1.53 11.31
CA MET A 63 -0.77 -0.27 10.71
C MET A 63 -1.63 0.55 11.66
N MET A 64 -1.61 1.88 11.50
CA MET A 64 -2.34 2.82 12.34
C MET A 64 -3.87 2.60 12.36
N GLY A 65 -4.46 2.08 11.28
CA GLY A 65 -5.88 1.76 11.17
C GLY A 65 -6.17 0.25 11.21
N GLY A 66 -5.17 -0.59 11.51
CA GLY A 66 -5.31 -2.05 11.53
C GLY A 66 -5.45 -2.71 10.15
N GLU A 67 -5.34 -1.95 9.07
CA GLU A 67 -5.45 -2.36 7.68
C GLU A 67 -4.19 -3.07 7.17
N LEU A 68 -4.30 -3.71 5.99
CA LEU A 68 -3.16 -4.17 5.21
C LEU A 68 -2.64 -3.01 4.35
N CYS A 69 -1.36 -2.69 4.46
CA CYS A 69 -0.72 -1.74 3.56
C CYS A 69 0.55 -2.29 2.89
N ILE A 70 0.47 -2.45 1.58
CA ILE A 70 1.56 -2.94 0.72
C ILE A 70 2.78 -2.00 0.75
N ASN A 71 2.56 -0.69 0.69
CA ASN A 71 3.65 0.29 0.71
C ASN A 71 4.36 0.35 2.06
N ALA A 72 3.62 0.21 3.16
CA ALA A 72 4.21 0.16 4.48
C ALA A 72 5.02 -1.12 4.72
N LEU A 73 4.57 -2.27 4.21
CA LEU A 73 5.36 -3.51 4.21
C LEU A 73 6.67 -3.35 3.43
N ARG A 74 6.63 -2.72 2.25
CA ARG A 74 7.83 -2.44 1.45
C ARG A 74 8.78 -1.48 2.18
N SER A 75 8.24 -0.45 2.83
CA SER A 75 9.01 0.46 3.68
C SER A 75 9.71 -0.24 4.84
N ALA A 76 8.99 -1.11 5.55
CA ALA A 76 9.54 -1.89 6.66
C ALA A 76 10.64 -2.85 6.18
N ALA A 77 10.41 -3.54 5.07
CA ALA A 77 11.41 -4.44 4.47
C ALA A 77 12.68 -3.69 4.06
N ALA A 78 12.54 -2.54 3.39
CA ALA A 78 13.65 -1.68 3.01
C ALA A 78 14.45 -1.21 4.25
N LEU A 79 13.76 -0.79 5.31
CA LEU A 79 14.38 -0.36 6.56
C LEU A 79 15.13 -1.48 7.28
N LEU A 80 14.59 -2.70 7.29
CA LEU A 80 15.25 -3.85 7.90
C LEU A 80 16.46 -4.30 7.08
N TYR A 81 16.33 -4.29 5.75
CA TYR A 81 17.42 -4.58 4.82
C TYR A 81 18.57 -3.57 4.96
N SER A 82 18.29 -2.27 5.10
CA SER A 82 19.33 -1.25 5.24
C SER A 82 20.19 -1.43 6.51
N LYS A 83 19.63 -2.06 7.54
CA LYS A 83 20.34 -2.41 8.79
C LYS A 83 21.13 -3.71 8.68
N ASN A 84 20.73 -4.62 7.79
CA ASN A 84 21.42 -5.87 7.55
C ASN A 84 21.32 -6.31 6.08
N GLN A 85 22.19 -5.74 5.25
CA GLN A 85 22.18 -5.99 3.80
C GLN A 85 22.56 -7.42 3.40
N SER A 86 23.10 -8.22 4.34
CA SER A 86 23.40 -9.64 4.08
C SER A 86 22.14 -10.51 3.92
N LYS A 87 20.96 -9.97 4.28
CA LYS A 87 19.67 -10.64 4.21
C LYS A 87 18.71 -9.88 3.29
N PRO A 88 18.75 -10.09 1.97
CA PRO A 88 17.90 -9.37 1.01
C PRO A 88 16.42 -9.77 1.09
N LEU A 89 16.13 -11.02 1.47
CA LEU A 89 14.77 -11.52 1.65
C LEU A 89 14.29 -11.27 3.08
N ILE A 90 13.32 -10.36 3.24
CA ILE A 90 12.69 -10.03 4.50
C ILE A 90 11.27 -10.58 4.52
N ARG A 91 10.91 -11.33 5.56
CA ARG A 91 9.57 -11.89 5.75
C ARG A 91 8.80 -11.09 6.78
N LEU A 92 7.63 -10.57 6.39
CA LEU A 92 6.84 -9.67 7.22
C LEU A 92 5.41 -10.16 7.41
N GLU A 93 4.90 -10.07 8.63
CA GLU A 93 3.45 -10.10 8.90
C GLU A 93 2.89 -8.67 8.86
N SER A 94 1.58 -8.54 8.61
CA SER A 94 0.86 -7.26 8.67
C SER A 94 -0.39 -7.38 9.55
N SER A 95 -0.85 -6.26 10.12
CA SER A 95 -2.27 -6.07 10.44
C SER A 95 -3.12 -6.25 9.17
N GLY A 96 -4.38 -6.65 9.34
CA GLY A 96 -5.33 -6.82 8.24
C GLY A 96 -5.09 -8.04 7.33
N PHE A 97 -4.06 -8.86 7.60
CA PHE A 97 -3.76 -10.06 6.79
C PHE A 97 -3.26 -11.23 7.65
N ASN A 98 -3.82 -12.42 7.42
CA ASN A 98 -3.40 -13.64 8.08
C ASN A 98 -2.36 -14.37 7.23
N GLY A 99 -1.09 -14.07 7.47
CA GLY A 99 0.03 -14.72 6.79
C GLY A 99 1.27 -13.85 6.79
N ALA A 100 2.26 -14.25 6.00
CA ALA A 100 3.50 -13.51 5.83
C ALA A 100 3.73 -13.16 4.36
N PHE A 101 4.31 -11.99 4.15
CA PHE A 101 4.76 -11.47 2.87
C PHE A 101 6.26 -11.70 2.73
N GLU A 102 6.69 -11.99 1.51
CA GLU A 102 8.08 -12.06 1.15
C GLU A 102 8.47 -10.80 0.38
N CYS A 103 9.37 -10.02 0.97
CA CYS A 103 9.90 -8.80 0.37
C CYS A 103 11.37 -9.01 -0.02
N LEU A 104 11.69 -8.90 -1.31
CA LEU A 104 13.06 -9.00 -1.81
C LEU A 104 13.62 -7.59 -2.01
N ASN A 105 14.77 -7.31 -1.40
CA ASN A 105 15.41 -6.00 -1.43
C ASN A 105 16.74 -6.09 -2.18
N GLU A 106 17.01 -5.12 -3.04
CA GLU A 106 18.20 -5.09 -3.88
C GLU A 106 18.63 -3.64 -4.13
N MET A 107 19.94 -3.38 -4.16
CA MET A 107 20.48 -2.12 -4.66
C MET A 107 20.69 -2.23 -6.17
N ARG A 108 19.97 -1.44 -6.96
CA ARG A 108 20.14 -1.32 -8.42
C ARG A 108 20.54 0.12 -8.76
N ASP A 109 21.69 0.30 -9.39
CA ASP A 109 22.20 1.62 -9.78
C ASP A 109 22.15 2.66 -8.65
N ALA A 110 22.62 2.25 -7.45
CA ALA A 110 22.60 3.04 -6.21
C ALA A 110 21.20 3.40 -5.67
N THR A 111 20.12 2.85 -6.24
CA THR A 111 18.75 2.96 -5.72
C THR A 111 18.34 1.65 -5.05
N LEU A 112 17.64 1.73 -3.93
CA LEU A 112 17.05 0.55 -3.31
C LEU A 112 15.73 0.23 -4.02
N VAL A 113 15.57 -1.03 -4.43
CA VAL A 113 14.32 -1.58 -4.97
C VAL A 113 13.83 -2.64 -4.01
N THR A 114 12.53 -2.58 -3.69
CA THR A 114 11.87 -3.58 -2.87
C THR A 114 10.70 -4.17 -3.64
N ASP A 115 10.80 -5.46 -3.92
CA ASP A 115 9.73 -6.29 -4.44
C ASP A 115 8.90 -6.83 -3.27
N ILE A 116 7.60 -6.95 -3.47
CA ILE A 116 6.72 -7.72 -2.58
C ILE A 116 5.91 -8.71 -3.40
N ARG A 117 5.79 -9.94 -2.90
CA ARG A 117 5.04 -11.02 -3.55
C ARG A 117 3.76 -11.34 -2.79
N LEU A 118 2.68 -11.51 -3.54
CA LEU A 118 1.36 -11.88 -3.03
C LEU A 118 0.80 -13.03 -3.85
N ASN A 119 0.18 -13.99 -3.17
CA ASN A 119 -0.67 -14.98 -3.82
C ASN A 119 -2.12 -14.58 -3.57
N ILE A 120 -2.82 -14.18 -4.63
CA ILE A 120 -4.14 -13.59 -4.53
C ILE A 120 -5.15 -14.52 -5.21
N PRO A 121 -6.20 -14.97 -4.51
CA PRO A 121 -7.35 -15.60 -5.16
C PRO A 121 -7.94 -14.65 -6.20
N LEU A 122 -8.12 -15.11 -7.43
CA LEU A 122 -8.64 -14.25 -8.48
C LEU A 122 -10.16 -14.08 -8.31
N VAL A 123 -10.57 -13.07 -7.54
CA VAL A 123 -11.98 -12.67 -7.40
C VAL A 123 -12.16 -11.32 -8.10
N ILE A 124 -12.68 -11.39 -9.32
CA ILE A 124 -12.93 -10.22 -10.17
C ILE A 124 -14.38 -10.26 -10.57
N ASP A 125 -15.08 -9.15 -10.34
CA ASP A 125 -16.44 -8.92 -10.84
C ASP A 125 -16.41 -7.82 -11.90
N GLN A 126 -17.01 -8.07 -13.05
CA GLN A 126 -17.02 -7.12 -14.17
C GLN A 126 -18.41 -6.50 -14.32
N ASN A 127 -18.46 -5.18 -14.24
CA ASN A 127 -19.61 -4.37 -14.57
C ASN A 127 -19.37 -3.62 -15.89
N ASP A 128 -20.42 -3.07 -16.50
CA ASP A 128 -20.35 -2.43 -17.83
C ASP A 128 -19.29 -1.32 -17.93
N ASP A 129 -18.98 -0.63 -16.83
CA ASP A 129 -18.12 0.55 -16.79
C ASP A 129 -16.93 0.45 -15.82
N SER A 130 -16.78 -0.68 -15.12
CA SER A 130 -15.78 -0.86 -14.07
C SER A 130 -15.53 -2.32 -13.74
N VAL A 131 -14.33 -2.61 -13.24
CA VAL A 131 -13.95 -3.93 -12.75
C VAL A 131 -13.73 -3.83 -11.25
N THR A 132 -14.47 -4.64 -10.49
CA THR A 132 -14.30 -4.74 -9.04
C THR A 132 -13.29 -5.83 -8.74
N VAL A 133 -12.22 -5.46 -8.02
CA VAL A 133 -11.17 -6.37 -7.58
C VAL A 133 -11.09 -6.32 -6.06
N THR A 134 -11.35 -7.46 -5.42
CA THR A 134 -11.27 -7.57 -3.95
C THR A 134 -9.91 -8.16 -3.56
N LEU A 135 -9.20 -7.43 -2.71
CA LEU A 135 -8.01 -7.87 -2.01
C LEU A 135 -8.34 -8.02 -0.51
N ASP A 136 -7.50 -8.70 0.25
CA ASP A 136 -7.71 -8.84 1.68
C ASP A 136 -7.73 -7.47 2.37
N GLY A 137 -8.89 -7.11 2.94
CA GLY A 137 -9.12 -5.87 3.67
C GLY A 137 -9.54 -4.65 2.84
N ILE A 138 -9.52 -4.71 1.50
CA ILE A 138 -9.90 -3.59 0.63
C ILE A 138 -10.51 -4.07 -0.70
N THR A 139 -11.55 -3.40 -1.17
CA THR A 139 -12.11 -3.62 -2.51
C THR A 139 -11.82 -2.42 -3.40
N HIS A 140 -11.44 -2.67 -4.65
CA HIS A 140 -11.08 -1.66 -5.63
C HIS A 140 -12.05 -1.64 -6.80
N LEU A 141 -12.61 -0.48 -7.08
CA LEU A 141 -13.32 -0.15 -8.30
C LEU A 141 -12.33 0.37 -9.34
N VAL A 142 -11.96 -0.46 -10.29
CA VAL A 142 -11.01 -0.15 -11.36
C VAL A 142 -11.77 0.35 -12.58
N ARG A 143 -11.47 1.56 -13.06
CA ARG A 143 -12.17 2.18 -14.19
C ARG A 143 -11.20 2.78 -15.18
N LYS A 144 -11.24 2.30 -16.43
CA LYS A 144 -10.55 2.96 -17.54
C LYS A 144 -11.29 4.23 -17.91
N VAL A 145 -10.57 5.34 -18.04
CA VAL A 145 -11.12 6.64 -18.45
C VAL A 145 -10.32 7.20 -19.63
N GLU A 146 -10.91 8.13 -20.38
CA GLU A 146 -10.20 8.83 -21.46
C GLU A 146 -9.22 9.88 -20.92
N GLN A 147 -9.61 10.55 -19.82
CA GLN A 147 -8.80 11.52 -19.12
C GLN A 147 -8.93 11.30 -17.61
N LEU A 148 -7.82 11.45 -16.88
CA LEU A 148 -7.85 11.37 -15.42
C LEU A 148 -8.71 12.50 -14.84
N PRO A 149 -9.66 12.17 -13.93
CA PRO A 149 -10.52 13.17 -13.32
C PRO A 149 -9.73 14.13 -12.42
N THR A 150 -10.24 15.34 -12.24
CA THR A 150 -9.86 16.21 -11.13
C THR A 150 -10.25 15.58 -9.79
N ASP A 151 -9.73 16.10 -8.67
CA ASP A 151 -10.05 15.56 -7.34
C ASP A 151 -11.56 15.67 -7.02
N SER A 152 -12.22 16.73 -7.47
CA SER A 152 -13.67 16.90 -7.28
C SER A 152 -14.45 15.86 -8.07
N GLU A 153 -14.12 15.69 -9.36
CA GLU A 153 -14.78 14.71 -10.22
C GLU A 153 -14.57 13.29 -9.72
N ALA A 154 -13.35 12.94 -9.27
CA ALA A 154 -13.05 11.63 -8.71
C ALA A 154 -13.91 11.34 -7.46
N LYS A 155 -14.10 12.33 -6.57
CA LYS A 155 -14.98 12.20 -5.40
C LYS A 155 -16.42 12.00 -5.80
N ASP A 156 -16.92 12.75 -6.77
CA ASP A 156 -18.32 12.67 -7.19
C ASP A 156 -18.60 11.35 -7.91
N GLN A 157 -17.69 10.90 -8.77
CA GLN A 157 -17.76 9.58 -9.41
C GLN A 157 -17.70 8.44 -8.37
N PHE A 158 -16.81 8.55 -7.39
CA PHE A 158 -16.72 7.57 -6.31
C PHE A 158 -18.01 7.50 -5.48
N ARG A 159 -18.55 8.64 -5.04
CA ARG A 159 -19.82 8.71 -4.30
C ARG A 159 -20.98 8.10 -5.10
N SER A 160 -21.04 8.38 -6.40
CA SER A 160 -22.06 7.82 -7.28
C SER A 160 -21.94 6.29 -7.36
N SER A 161 -20.71 5.78 -7.42
CA SER A 161 -20.43 4.34 -7.44
C SER A 161 -20.76 3.66 -6.11
N MET A 162 -20.51 4.34 -4.97
CA MET A 162 -20.92 3.87 -3.64
C MET A 162 -22.44 3.78 -3.50
N GLN A 163 -23.17 4.82 -3.93
CA GLN A 163 -24.64 4.84 -3.90
C GLN A 163 -25.27 3.74 -4.76
N ALA A 164 -24.63 3.39 -5.88
CA ALA A 164 -25.10 2.32 -6.77
C ALA A 164 -24.79 0.91 -6.23
N ASN A 165 -23.82 0.77 -5.31
CA ASN A 165 -23.33 -0.52 -4.82
C ASN A 165 -23.40 -0.61 -3.30
N ALA A 166 -24.59 -0.93 -2.77
CA ALA A 166 -24.83 -1.07 -1.33
C ALA A 166 -23.91 -2.09 -0.62
N GLN A 167 -23.24 -2.98 -1.35
CA GLN A 167 -22.27 -3.91 -0.78
C GLN A 167 -20.98 -3.22 -0.32
N LEU A 168 -20.61 -2.09 -0.94
CA LEU A 168 -19.38 -1.35 -0.62
C LEU A 168 -19.45 -0.67 0.76
N ASP A 169 -20.66 -0.37 1.25
CA ASP A 169 -20.88 0.23 2.58
C ASP A 169 -20.45 -0.70 3.73
N SER A 170 -20.38 -2.02 3.47
CA SER A 170 -19.98 -3.01 4.48
C SER A 170 -18.46 -3.24 4.57
N ILE A 171 -17.69 -2.69 3.63
CA ILE A 171 -16.26 -2.99 3.48
C ILE A 171 -15.43 -2.00 4.33
N PRO A 172 -14.34 -2.43 5.00
CA PRO A 172 -13.50 -1.54 5.81
C PRO A 172 -12.88 -0.39 5.01
N ALA A 173 -12.47 -0.66 3.77
CA ALA A 173 -11.92 0.33 2.86
C ALA A 173 -12.33 0.04 1.40
N CYS A 174 -12.53 1.10 0.62
CA CYS A 174 -12.83 1.02 -0.80
C CYS A 174 -11.90 1.94 -1.59
N GLY A 175 -11.25 1.44 -2.62
CA GLY A 175 -10.43 2.23 -3.53
C GLY A 175 -11.15 2.50 -4.85
N PHE A 176 -11.18 3.74 -5.32
CA PHE A 176 -11.51 4.08 -6.70
C PHE A 176 -10.22 4.30 -7.50
N MET A 177 -10.07 3.55 -8.58
CA MET A 177 -8.84 3.46 -9.37
C MET A 177 -9.09 3.87 -10.82
N PRO A 178 -9.40 5.16 -11.09
CA PRO A 178 -9.46 5.68 -12.43
C PRO A 178 -8.06 5.67 -13.04
N TYR A 179 -7.95 5.14 -14.25
CA TYR A 179 -6.69 5.08 -14.96
C TYR A 179 -6.83 5.41 -16.45
N VAL A 180 -5.80 6.01 -17.00
CA VAL A 180 -5.58 6.13 -18.45
C VAL A 180 -4.49 5.16 -18.86
N GLU A 181 -4.55 4.66 -20.09
CA GLU A 181 -3.59 3.68 -20.60
C GLU A 181 -3.00 4.19 -21.91
N THR A 182 -1.66 4.21 -21.96
CA THR A 182 -0.87 4.47 -23.17
C THR A 182 -0.20 3.19 -23.64
N GLU A 183 0.53 3.23 -24.75
CA GLU A 183 1.31 2.08 -25.22
C GLU A 183 2.43 1.69 -24.23
N ASP A 184 3.01 2.66 -23.52
CA ASP A 184 4.17 2.43 -22.65
C ASP A 184 3.79 2.08 -21.20
N HIS A 185 2.76 2.74 -20.66
CA HIS A 185 2.38 2.59 -19.26
C HIS A 185 0.91 2.97 -19.01
N ILE A 186 0.43 2.56 -17.83
CA ILE A 186 -0.82 3.02 -17.24
C ILE A 186 -0.52 4.19 -16.31
N THR A 187 -1.33 5.25 -16.34
CA THR A 187 -1.27 6.32 -15.34
C THR A 187 -2.47 6.22 -14.43
N LEU A 188 -2.22 6.07 -13.14
CA LEU A 188 -3.23 5.83 -12.11
C LEU A 188 -3.48 7.09 -11.28
N LYS A 189 -4.75 7.35 -10.94
CA LYS A 189 -5.13 8.34 -9.92
C LYS A 189 -5.90 7.66 -8.79
N PRO A 190 -5.22 7.12 -7.77
CA PRO A 190 -5.87 6.38 -6.71
C PRO A 190 -6.59 7.31 -5.74
N LEU A 191 -7.83 6.95 -5.41
CA LEU A 191 -8.62 7.52 -4.33
C LEU A 191 -9.00 6.38 -3.39
N VAL A 192 -8.68 6.49 -2.10
CA VAL A 192 -9.02 5.49 -1.08
C VAL A 192 -9.98 6.11 -0.08
N TYR A 193 -11.08 5.39 0.19
CA TYR A 193 -12.01 5.69 1.24
C TYR A 193 -11.85 4.68 2.38
N VAL A 194 -11.69 5.18 3.60
CA VAL A 194 -11.62 4.35 4.81
C VAL A 194 -12.89 4.59 5.63
N ARG A 195 -13.65 3.53 5.87
CA ARG A 195 -14.99 3.62 6.48
C ARG A 195 -14.92 4.11 7.93
N ASP A 196 -14.03 3.54 8.74
CA ASP A 196 -13.98 3.81 10.18
C ASP A 196 -13.57 5.26 10.50
N THR A 197 -12.86 5.93 9.59
CA THR A 197 -12.45 7.33 9.72
C THR A 197 -13.26 8.29 8.83
N GLU A 198 -14.19 7.76 8.04
CA GLU A 198 -14.96 8.49 7.02
C GLU A 198 -14.10 9.40 6.11
N SER A 199 -12.87 8.98 5.84
CA SER A 199 -11.88 9.81 5.14
C SER A 199 -11.73 9.39 3.68
N ILE A 200 -11.61 10.38 2.80
CA ILE A 200 -11.21 10.20 1.40
C ILE A 200 -9.79 10.73 1.25
N ILE A 201 -8.90 9.86 0.79
CA ILE A 201 -7.47 10.11 0.66
C ILE A 201 -7.08 9.91 -0.81
N PHE A 202 -6.41 10.90 -1.40
CA PHE A 202 -5.69 10.70 -2.65
C PHE A 202 -4.28 10.27 -2.31
N GLU A 203 -3.91 9.04 -2.66
CA GLU A 203 -2.58 8.53 -2.37
C GLU A 203 -1.60 8.99 -3.45
N THR A 204 -0.39 9.37 -3.04
CA THR A 204 0.67 9.67 -4.02
C THR A 204 1.23 8.41 -4.68
N GLY A 205 1.02 7.24 -4.08
CA GLY A 205 1.28 5.95 -4.70
C GLY A 205 0.49 4.85 -4.00
N CYS A 206 -0.14 3.97 -4.77
CA CYS A 206 -1.09 2.98 -4.26
C CYS A 206 -0.70 1.57 -4.72
N GLY A 207 -0.07 0.81 -3.82
CA GLY A 207 0.37 -0.56 -4.11
C GLY A 207 -0.78 -1.52 -4.39
N SER A 208 -1.81 -1.51 -3.53
CA SER A 208 -3.00 -2.36 -3.69
C SER A 208 -3.83 -1.96 -4.92
N GLY A 209 -3.99 -0.66 -5.19
CA GLY A 209 -4.65 -0.16 -6.40
C GLY A 209 -3.90 -0.55 -7.69
N SER A 210 -2.57 -0.50 -7.69
CA SER A 210 -1.74 -0.94 -8.81
C SER A 210 -1.90 -2.45 -9.07
N ILE A 211 -1.94 -3.26 -8.01
CA ILE A 211 -2.23 -4.69 -8.11
C ILE A 211 -3.65 -4.90 -8.68
N ALA A 212 -4.64 -4.18 -8.18
CA ALA A 212 -6.03 -4.28 -8.66
C ALA A 212 -6.14 -3.95 -10.15
N VAL A 213 -5.50 -2.88 -10.62
CA VAL A 213 -5.47 -2.52 -12.05
C VAL A 213 -4.83 -3.62 -12.89
N ALA A 214 -3.71 -4.18 -12.43
CA ALA A 214 -3.05 -5.29 -13.14
C ALA A 214 -3.95 -6.54 -13.19
N LEU A 215 -4.61 -6.89 -12.09
CA LEU A 215 -5.54 -8.01 -12.01
C LEU A 215 -6.76 -7.81 -12.91
N ALA A 216 -7.34 -6.63 -12.95
CA ALA A 216 -8.48 -6.29 -13.81
C ALA A 216 -8.17 -6.51 -15.30
N LYS A 217 -6.90 -6.40 -15.70
CA LYS A 217 -6.42 -6.62 -17.08
C LYS A 217 -5.91 -8.04 -17.33
N PHE A 218 -5.83 -8.89 -16.31
CA PHE A 218 -5.27 -10.21 -16.43
C PHE A 218 -6.10 -11.10 -17.36
N ASN A 219 -5.50 -11.56 -18.45
CA ASN A 219 -6.15 -12.40 -19.46
C ASN A 219 -5.73 -13.88 -19.39
N GLY A 220 -5.12 -14.29 -18.28
CA GLY A 220 -4.63 -15.66 -18.07
C GLY A 220 -3.20 -15.94 -18.55
N LYS A 221 -2.53 -14.95 -19.16
CA LYS A 221 -1.10 -15.03 -19.53
C LYS A 221 -0.25 -14.16 -18.60
N THR A 222 1.01 -14.53 -18.43
CA THR A 222 1.99 -13.69 -17.72
C THR A 222 2.00 -12.29 -18.33
N GLN A 223 1.88 -11.29 -17.47
CA GLN A 223 1.85 -9.88 -17.86
C GLN A 223 2.78 -9.08 -16.96
N HIS A 224 3.41 -8.08 -17.57
CA HIS A 224 4.30 -7.12 -16.95
C HIS A 224 3.73 -5.74 -17.23
N ILE A 225 3.28 -5.05 -16.19
CA ILE A 225 2.54 -3.80 -16.33
C ILE A 225 3.26 -2.70 -15.54
N SER A 226 3.62 -1.63 -16.25
CA SER A 226 4.16 -0.40 -15.67
C SER A 226 3.01 0.55 -15.36
N ILE A 227 2.93 1.01 -14.11
CA ILE A 227 1.87 1.87 -13.60
C ILE A 227 2.49 3.12 -12.96
N LEU A 228 2.39 4.25 -13.65
CA LEU A 228 2.81 5.57 -13.17
C LEU A 228 1.86 6.07 -12.09
N GLN A 229 2.42 6.36 -10.91
CA GLN A 229 1.70 6.90 -9.77
C GLN A 229 1.66 8.43 -9.79
N PRO A 230 0.77 9.08 -9.01
CA PRO A 230 0.78 10.54 -8.86
C PRO A 230 2.09 11.12 -8.31
N SER A 231 2.88 10.32 -7.58
CA SER A 231 4.22 10.70 -7.10
C SER A 231 5.24 10.89 -8.23
N GLY A 232 4.93 10.43 -9.45
CA GLY A 232 5.84 10.37 -10.59
C GLY A 232 6.67 9.08 -10.65
N GLU A 233 6.53 8.19 -9.67
CA GLU A 233 7.24 6.92 -9.64
C GLU A 233 6.51 5.83 -10.43
N LEU A 234 7.26 4.97 -11.10
CA LEU A 234 6.73 3.80 -11.80
C LEU A 234 6.67 2.58 -10.88
N TYR A 235 5.48 1.98 -10.81
CA TYR A 235 5.26 0.70 -10.17
C TYR A 235 5.22 -0.38 -11.24
N VAL A 236 6.00 -1.43 -11.04
CA VAL A 236 6.05 -2.56 -11.95
C VAL A 236 5.31 -3.72 -11.30
N VAL A 237 4.25 -4.18 -11.96
CA VAL A 237 3.43 -5.30 -11.50
C VAL A 237 3.55 -6.46 -12.47
N ASP A 238 4.12 -7.57 -11.98
CA ASP A 238 4.10 -8.85 -12.68
C ASP A 238 2.93 -9.68 -12.16
N VAL A 239 2.08 -10.19 -13.05
CA VAL A 239 1.01 -11.14 -12.69
C VAL A 239 1.24 -12.44 -13.44
N ASN A 240 1.34 -13.55 -12.69
CA ASN A 240 1.57 -14.88 -13.21
C ASN A 240 0.46 -15.83 -12.79
N LYS A 241 0.02 -16.67 -13.73
CA LYS A 241 -0.92 -17.75 -13.44
C LYS A 241 -0.26 -18.78 -12.53
N THR A 242 -0.98 -19.26 -11.51
CA THR A 242 -0.57 -20.44 -10.74
C THR A 242 -1.40 -21.66 -11.15
N GLU A 243 -1.02 -22.85 -10.69
CA GLU A 243 -1.81 -24.08 -10.93
C GLU A 243 -3.18 -24.06 -10.22
N SER A 244 -3.38 -23.13 -9.28
CA SER A 244 -4.63 -22.93 -8.54
C SER A 244 -5.49 -21.80 -9.15
N HIS A 245 -6.70 -21.59 -8.63
CA HIS A 245 -7.52 -20.39 -8.92
C HIS A 245 -6.92 -19.08 -8.36
N ALA A 246 -5.66 -19.11 -7.89
CA ALA A 246 -4.91 -17.94 -7.47
C ALA A 246 -3.91 -17.50 -8.55
N VAL A 247 -3.48 -16.24 -8.44
CA VAL A 247 -2.40 -15.66 -9.24
C VAL A 247 -1.27 -15.21 -8.32
N SER A 248 -0.05 -15.36 -8.80
CA SER A 248 1.14 -14.83 -8.14
C SER A 248 1.40 -13.43 -8.68
N VAL A 249 1.33 -12.44 -7.80
CA VAL A 249 1.60 -11.04 -8.11
C VAL A 249 2.91 -10.62 -7.47
N ARG A 250 3.76 -9.92 -8.22
CA ARG A 250 4.94 -9.21 -7.71
C ARG A 250 4.75 -7.73 -8.01
N LEU A 251 4.83 -6.91 -6.97
CA LEU A 251 4.90 -5.46 -7.10
C LEU A 251 6.32 -5.00 -6.78
N SER A 252 6.91 -4.19 -7.66
CA SER A 252 8.26 -3.63 -7.55
C SER A 252 8.24 -2.13 -7.81
N SER A 253 9.02 -1.37 -7.04
CA SER A 253 9.36 0.02 -7.32
C SER A 253 10.61 0.41 -6.52
N HIS A 254 11.18 1.57 -6.80
CA HIS A 254 12.21 2.16 -5.94
C HIS A 254 11.64 2.46 -4.55
N VAL A 255 12.50 2.40 -3.53
CA VAL A 255 12.18 2.77 -2.15
C VAL A 255 13.29 3.66 -1.61
N SER A 256 12.95 4.86 -1.16
CA SER A 256 13.93 5.80 -0.60
C SER A 256 13.74 5.94 0.90
N ILE A 257 14.76 5.62 1.69
CA ILE A 257 14.78 5.93 3.13
C ILE A 257 15.30 7.36 3.27
N ILE A 258 14.41 8.31 3.55
CA ILE A 258 14.72 9.74 3.52
C ILE A 258 15.34 10.20 4.84
N ALA A 259 14.88 9.64 5.95
CA ALA A 259 15.40 9.97 7.27
C ALA A 259 15.21 8.82 8.24
N THR A 260 16.13 8.69 9.18
CA THR A 260 15.99 7.86 10.39
C THR A 260 16.41 8.71 11.58
N GLY A 261 15.67 8.64 12.69
CA GLY A 261 16.00 9.45 13.85
C GLY A 261 15.07 9.21 15.02
N VAL A 262 15.16 10.09 16.02
CA VAL A 262 14.27 10.12 17.17
C VAL A 262 13.38 11.36 17.06
N VAL A 263 12.09 11.18 17.27
CA VAL A 263 11.09 12.26 17.32
C VAL A 263 10.47 12.27 18.71
N SER A 264 10.43 13.45 19.32
CA SER A 264 9.81 13.67 20.63
C SER A 264 8.39 14.19 20.44
N ILE A 265 7.40 13.46 20.94
CA ILE A 265 6.00 13.89 21.00
C ILE A 265 5.68 14.33 22.44
N PRO A 266 5.34 15.61 22.68
CA PRO A 266 4.86 16.10 23.98
C PRO A 266 3.57 15.39 24.40
N SER A 267 3.42 15.11 25.71
CA SER A 267 2.21 14.45 26.23
C SER A 267 0.92 15.23 25.98
N ALA A 268 0.99 16.54 25.71
CA ALA A 268 -0.18 17.35 25.37
C ALA A 268 -0.74 17.08 23.96
N LEU A 269 -0.02 16.31 23.13
CA LEU A 269 -0.41 15.95 21.77
C LEU A 269 -0.82 14.46 21.64
N LEU A 270 -0.76 13.69 22.73
CA LEU A 270 -1.13 12.27 22.79
C LEU A 270 -2.48 12.10 23.49
#